data_AF-A0A4Y2MLI9-F1
#
_entry.id   AF-A0A4Y2MLI9-F1
#
_cell.length_a   1.000
_cell.length_b   1.000
_cell.length_c   1.000
_cell.angle_alpha   90.00
_cell.angle_beta   90.00
_cell.angle_gamma   90.00
#
_symmetry.space_group_name_H-M   'P 1'
#
loop_
_entity.id
_entity.type
_entity.pdbx_description
1 polymer ?
#
loop_
_entity_poly.entity_id
_entity_poly.type
_entity_poly.pdbx_seq_one_letter_code
_entity_poly.pdbx_strand_id
1 'polypeptide(L)' 'MRVKGIQGLRVVDASVMPIVPSGNTNIPTIMVAEKASDIIKESMPCASHKFPNNYDVPDFTDIYNPYEY' A
#
# COMPACT_ATOMS: atom_id res chain seq x y z
N MET A 1 1.62 11.54 3.25
CA MET A 1 1.93 10.46 4.21
C MET A 1 3.36 10.02 4.03
N ARG A 2 4.24 10.33 4.99
CA ARG A 2 5.65 9.91 4.98
C ARG A 2 6.03 9.63 6.42
N VAL A 3 6.74 8.52 6.65
CA VAL A 3 7.24 8.21 7.99
C VAL A 3 8.41 9.14 8.30
N LYS A 4 8.37 9.82 9.44
CA LYS A 4 9.47 10.70 9.86
C LYS A 4 10.70 9.83 10.16
N GLY A 5 11.84 10.16 9.55
CA GLY A 5 13.10 9.44 9.76
C GLY A 5 13.37 8.25 8.82
N ILE A 6 12.41 7.85 7.97
CA ILE A 6 12.60 6.78 6.98
C ILE A 6 12.27 7.29 5.58
N GLN A 7 13.22 7.15 4.65
CA GLN A 7 13.01 7.52 3.25
C GLN A 7 12.30 6.39 2.51
N GLY A 8 11.43 6.73 1.56
CA GLY A 8 10.70 5.76 0.73
C GLY A 8 9.50 5.07 1.38
N LEU A 9 9.36 5.11 2.71
CA LEU A 9 8.24 4.48 3.42
C LEU A 9 7.04 5.42 3.57
N ARG A 10 5.88 4.98 3.08
CA ARG A 10 4.59 5.63 3.23
C ARG A 10 3.61 4.63 3.81
N VAL A 11 2.95 4.99 4.90
CA VAL A 11 1.79 4.26 5.44
C VAL A 11 0.55 4.89 4.83
N VAL A 12 -0.49 4.11 4.52
CA VAL A 12 -1.80 4.58 4.04
C VAL A 12 -2.88 3.74 4.73
N ASP A 13 -3.55 4.29 5.74
CA ASP A 13 -4.54 3.59 6.57
C ASP A 13 -5.43 4.60 7.32
N ALA A 14 -6.54 4.18 7.94
CA ALA A 14 -7.36 5.02 8.80
C ALA A 14 -6.59 5.63 9.99
N SER A 15 -5.59 4.92 10.51
CA SER A 15 -4.74 5.36 11.64
C SER A 15 -3.98 6.66 11.43
N VAL A 16 -3.92 7.14 10.19
CA VAL A 16 -3.19 8.36 9.82
C VAL A 16 -4.05 9.62 9.91
N MET A 17 -5.36 9.44 10.07
CA MET A 17 -6.31 10.54 10.20
C MET A 17 -6.12 11.16 11.59
N PRO A 18 -5.83 12.47 11.71
CA PRO A 18 -5.55 13.09 13.00
C PRO A 18 -6.79 13.19 13.91
N ILE A 19 -7.99 13.20 13.32
CA ILE A 19 -9.27 13.27 14.02
C ILE A 19 -10.21 12.30 13.30
N VAL A 20 -11.00 11.55 14.07
CA VAL A 20 -12.02 10.66 13.51
C VAL A 20 -13.13 11.50 12.88
N PRO A 21 -13.44 11.29 11.59
CA PRO A 21 -14.50 12.04 10.92
C PRO A 21 -15.87 11.72 11.53
N SER A 22 -16.75 12.72 11.63
CA SER A 22 -18.14 12.54 12.07
C SER A 22 -18.95 11.83 10.98
N GLY A 23 -18.82 10.50 10.89
CA GLY A 23 -19.43 9.67 9.85
C GLY A 23 -18.80 8.28 9.78
N ASN A 24 -19.09 7.53 8.70
CA ASN A 24 -18.45 6.23 8.45
C ASN A 24 -16.99 6.42 8.04
N THR A 25 -16.05 5.76 8.74
CA THR A 25 -14.61 5.83 8.47
C THR A 25 -14.19 5.18 7.15
N ASN A 26 -15.04 4.36 6.53
CA ASN A 26 -14.75 3.69 5.27
C ASN A 26 -14.56 4.68 4.11
N ILE A 27 -15.51 5.62 3.94
CA ILE A 27 -15.46 6.63 2.87
C ILE A 27 -14.17 7.49 2.93
N PRO A 28 -13.82 8.11 4.07
CA PRO A 28 -12.59 8.91 4.17
C PRO A 28 -11.32 8.07 4.04
N THR A 29 -11.34 6.80 4.46
CA THR A 29 -10.20 5.88 4.24
C THR A 29 -9.98 5.61 2.75
N ILE A 30 -11.04 5.33 1.99
CA ILE A 30 -10.97 5.12 0.54
C ILE A 30 -10.46 6.40 -0.15
N MET A 31 -10.98 7.58 0.22
CA MET A 31 -10.54 8.86 -0.37
C MET A 31 -9.05 9.15 -0.11
N VAL A 32 -8.57 8.85 1.10
CA VAL A 32 -7.14 8.99 1.44
C VAL A 32 -6.30 8.01 0.63
N ALA A 33 -6.77 6.78 0.44
CA ALA A 33 -6.09 5.77 -0.37
C ALA A 33 -6.01 6.17 -1.84
N GLU A 34 -7.11 6.66 -2.42
CA GLU A 34 -7.17 7.16 -3.79
C GLU A 34 -6.14 8.28 -4.00
N LYS A 35 -6.17 9.29 -3.13
CA LYS A 35 -5.22 10.41 -3.21
C LYS A 35 -3.77 9.98 -3.00
N ALA A 36 -3.53 9.02 -2.11
CA ALA A 36 -2.19 8.48 -1.89
C ALA A 36 -1.66 7.72 -3.12
N SER A 37 -2.52 7.04 -3.87
CA SER A 37 -2.14 6.33 -5.09
C SER A 37 -1.58 7.28 -6.16
N ASP A 38 -2.21 8.45 -6.34
CA ASP A 38 -1.74 9.48 -7.28
C ASP A 38 -0.38 10.01 -6.85
N ILE A 39 -0.22 10.34 -5.56
CA ILE A 39 1.05 10.83 -5.03
C ILE A 39 2.16 9.78 -5.20
N ILE A 40 1.85 8.49 -5.01
CA ILE A 40 2.82 7.40 -5.20
C ILE A 40 3.22 7.32 -6.68
N LYS A 41 2.24 7.32 -7.61
CA LYS A 41 2.49 7.31 -9.06
C LYS A 41 3.32 8.50 -9.52
N GLU A 42 2.99 9.71 -9.07
CA GLU A 42 3.75 10.93 -9.38
C GLU A 42 5.18 10.89 -8.78
N SER A 43 5.32 10.30 -7.59
CA SER A 43 6.61 10.19 -6.90
C SER A 43 7.49 9.03 -7.38
N MET A 44 6.95 8.16 -8.23
CA MET A 44 7.69 7.11 -8.91
C MET A 44 8.04 7.60 -10.32
N PRO A 45 9.16 8.32 -10.52
CA PRO A 45 9.72 8.43 -11.86
C PRO A 45 10.04 7.01 -12.32
N CYS A 46 9.40 6.56 -13.40
CA CYS A 46 9.71 5.36 -14.19
C CYS A 46 10.59 4.35 -13.42
N ALA A 47 9.97 3.37 -12.75
CA ALA A 47 10.69 2.30 -12.09
C ALA A 47 11.34 1.38 -13.15
N SER A 48 12.50 1.79 -13.67
CA SER A 48 13.50 0.90 -14.25
C SER A 48 14.24 0.10 -13.16
N HIS A 49 13.56 -0.24 -12.06
CA HIS A 49 14.05 -1.21 -11.11
C HIS A 49 13.64 -2.58 -11.61
N LYS A 50 14.47 -3.15 -12.50
CA LYS A 50 14.40 -4.57 -12.81
C LYS A 50 14.60 -5.32 -11.50
N PHE A 51 13.56 -5.99 -11.02
CA PHE A 51 13.71 -6.98 -9.96
C PHE A 51 14.81 -7.95 -10.40
N PRO A 52 15.87 -8.17 -9.62
CA PRO A 52 16.86 -9.18 -9.95
C PRO A 52 16.17 -10.55 -9.94
N ASN A 53 15.93 -11.05 -11.14
CA ASN A 53 15.72 -12.43 -11.56
C ASN A 53 14.98 -13.40 -10.61
N ASN A 54 13.79 -13.82 -11.08
CA ASN A 54 13.19 -15.15 -10.88
C ASN A 54 12.67 -15.54 -9.49
N TYR A 55 11.98 -14.64 -8.79
CA TYR A 55 10.88 -15.08 -7.94
C TYR A 55 9.60 -14.77 -8.69
N ASP A 56 9.04 -15.78 -9.36
CA ASP A 56 7.62 -15.74 -9.71
C ASP A 56 6.90 -15.46 -8.40
N VAL A 57 6.28 -14.29 -8.30
CA VAL A 57 5.48 -13.93 -7.14
C VAL A 57 4.39 -15.00 -7.09
N PRO A 58 4.34 -15.87 -6.07
CA PRO A 58 3.39 -16.96 -6.07
C PRO A 58 1.99 -16.35 -6.12
N ASP A 59 1.11 -16.91 -6.94
CA ASP A 59 -0.28 -16.51 -6.91
C ASP A 59 -0.81 -16.79 -5.49
N PHE A 60 -1.79 -16.03 -5.03
CA PHE A 60 -2.32 -16.16 -3.66
C PHE A 60 -2.76 -17.60 -3.33
N THR A 61 -3.07 -18.40 -4.36
CA THR A 61 -3.40 -19.82 -4.30
C THR A 61 -2.23 -20.73 -3.90
N ASP A 62 -0.98 -20.29 -4.05
CA ASP A 62 0.22 -21.08 -3.73
C ASP A 62 0.64 -20.96 -2.26
N ILE A 63 0.08 -19.98 -1.54
CA ILE A 63 0.44 -19.68 -0.13
C ILE A 63 -0.52 -20.37 0.85
N TYR A 64 -1.64 -20.90 0.36
CA TYR A 64 -2.65 -21.57 1.17
C TYR A 64 -3.22 -22.79 0.44
N ASN A 65 -2.67 -23.97 0.72
CA ASN A 65 -3.23 -25.25 0.30
C ASN A 65 -4.01 -25.89 1.47
N PRO A 66 -5.35 -25.90 1.45
CA PRO A 66 -6.16 -26.44 2.55
C PRO A 66 -6.17 -27.98 2.64
N TYR A 67 -5.39 -28.69 1.80
CA TYR A 67 -5.33 -30.15 1.76
C TYR A 67 -3.93 -30.73 2.06
N GLU A 68 -2.97 -29.89 2.47
CA GLU A 68 -1.64 -30.35 2.89
C GLU A 68 -1.61 -30.53 4.41
N TYR A 69 -1.47 -31.78 4.87
CA TYR A 69 -1.22 -32.16 6.27
C TYR A 69 0.28 -32.41 6.49
#